data_AF-A0AAD5S4I2-F1
#
_entry.id   AF-A0AAD5S4I2-F1
#
_cell.length_a   1.000
_cell.length_b   1.000
_cell.length_c   1.000
_cell.angle_alpha   90.00
_cell.angle_beta   90.00
_cell.angle_gamma   90.00
#
_symmetry.space_group_name_H-M   'P 1'
#
loop_
_entity.id
_entity.type
_entity.pdbx_description
1 polymer ?
#
loop_
_entity_poly.entity_id
_entity_poly.type
_entity_poly.pdbx_seq_one_letter_code
_entity_poly.pdbx_strand_id
1 'polypeptide(L)'
;MGMADVITGLCRGATRRIITSKEGNRFFYKGRGSGAMGRVTTKGRYVLEPHRFRKWAVPDLTEFKLFPFVVPEADKNIRRNHDLRDYFKPENTVGTDIEPEILQKCAEEAEAATERRRTAKKWKYGRAVMAMR
;
A
#
# COMPACT_ATOMS: atom_id res chain seq x y z
N MET A 1 23.95 13.92 -34.38
CA MET A 1 22.61 14.55 -34.46
C MET A 1 22.42 14.97 -35.91
N GLY A 2 21.49 14.35 -36.65
CA GLY A 2 21.37 14.57 -38.10
C GLY A 2 20.74 15.92 -38.43
N MET A 3 21.03 16.49 -39.61
CA MET A 3 20.45 17.78 -40.07
C MET A 3 18.92 17.81 -40.00
N ALA A 4 18.25 16.68 -40.22
CA ALA A 4 16.80 16.58 -40.11
C ALA A 4 16.27 16.81 -38.68
N ASP A 5 16.99 16.38 -37.64
CA ASP A 5 16.61 16.60 -36.24
C ASP A 5 16.75 18.09 -35.85
N VAL A 6 17.77 18.76 -36.39
CA VAL A 6 18.01 20.20 -36.17
C VAL A 6 16.90 21.03 -36.83
N ILE A 7 16.53 20.70 -38.07
CA ILE A 7 15.46 21.38 -38.81
C ILE A 7 14.09 21.12 -38.17
N THR A 8 13.81 19.89 -37.73
CA THR A 8 12.53 19.60 -37.03
C THR A 8 12.45 20.29 -35.67
N GLY A 9 13.56 20.43 -34.93
CA GLY A 9 13.60 21.22 -33.70
C GLY A 9 13.31 22.71 -33.93
N LEU A 10 13.85 23.28 -35.03
CA LEU A 10 13.62 24.67 -35.42
C LEU A 10 12.18 24.92 -35.91
N CYS A 11 11.62 24.02 -36.72
CA CYS A 11 10.30 24.20 -37.35
C CYS A 11 9.12 23.74 -36.47
N ARG A 12 9.27 22.76 -35.55
CA ARG A 12 8.18 22.32 -34.64
C ARG A 12 8.08 23.14 -33.36
N GLY A 13 9.15 23.82 -32.93
CA GLY A 13 9.19 24.51 -31.65
C GLY A 13 9.29 23.55 -30.45
N ALA A 14 8.66 23.89 -29.32
CA ALA A 14 8.77 23.13 -28.08
C ALA A 14 8.30 21.67 -28.24
N THR A 15 9.06 20.71 -27.72
CA THR A 15 8.68 19.29 -27.79
C THR A 15 7.47 18.99 -26.91
N ARG A 16 6.52 18.17 -27.39
CA ARG A 16 5.32 17.73 -26.63
C ARG A 16 5.62 16.65 -25.58
N ARG A 17 6.73 16.77 -24.85
CA ARG A 17 7.14 15.83 -23.80
C ARG A 17 6.59 16.30 -22.44
N ILE A 18 6.64 15.42 -21.44
CA ILE A 18 6.26 15.79 -20.07
C ILE A 18 7.30 16.79 -19.55
N ILE A 19 6.87 18.04 -19.38
CA ILE A 19 7.74 19.12 -18.90
C ILE A 19 8.27 18.78 -17.51
N THR A 20 9.59 18.80 -17.37
CA THR A 20 10.28 18.61 -16.09
C THR A 20 10.59 19.96 -15.44
N SER A 21 10.98 19.96 -14.17
CA SER A 21 11.41 21.19 -13.47
C SER A 21 12.64 21.88 -14.08
N LYS A 22 13.28 21.27 -15.09
CA LYS A 22 14.46 21.80 -15.78
C LYS A 22 14.13 22.55 -17.07
N GLU A 23 12.92 22.40 -17.57
CA GLU A 23 12.49 22.94 -18.86
C GLU A 23 11.68 24.24 -18.74
N GLY A 24 11.18 24.54 -17.53
CA GLY A 24 10.43 25.78 -17.28
C GLY A 24 11.32 26.96 -16.88
N ASN A 25 10.72 28.15 -16.83
CA ASN A 25 11.38 29.38 -16.38
C ASN A 25 11.51 29.44 -14.84
N ARG A 26 12.03 30.57 -14.31
CA ARG A 26 12.20 30.77 -12.85
C ARG A 26 10.92 30.67 -12.02
N PHE A 27 9.74 30.85 -12.62
CA PHE A 27 8.44 30.79 -11.96
C PHE A 27 7.76 29.43 -12.12
N PHE A 28 8.33 28.52 -12.91
CA PHE A 28 7.81 27.19 -13.10
C PHE A 28 8.34 26.26 -12.01
N TYR A 29 7.57 26.11 -10.93
CA TYR A 29 7.90 25.17 -9.86
C TYR A 29 7.18 23.83 -10.05
N LYS A 30 7.96 22.75 -10.15
CA LYS A 30 7.44 21.37 -10.21
C LYS A 30 8.29 20.44 -9.34
N GLY A 31 7.63 19.70 -8.45
CA GLY A 31 8.29 18.73 -7.57
C GLY A 31 8.64 17.40 -8.25
N ARG A 32 9.36 16.53 -7.53
CA ARG A 32 9.72 15.15 -7.94
C ARG A 32 9.05 14.05 -7.11
N GLY A 33 8.00 14.40 -6.34
CA GLY A 33 7.27 13.41 -5.54
C GLY A 33 7.88 13.07 -4.18
N SER A 34 8.72 13.95 -3.61
CA SER A 34 9.36 13.73 -2.29
C SER A 34 8.38 13.75 -1.10
N GLY A 35 7.14 14.21 -1.30
CA GLY A 35 6.20 14.49 -0.21
C GLY A 35 6.55 15.80 0.53
N ALA A 36 5.57 16.35 1.26
CA ALA A 36 5.75 17.58 2.04
C ALA A 36 6.16 17.25 3.48
N MET A 37 7.31 17.77 3.93
CA MET A 37 7.85 17.56 5.29
C MET A 37 7.46 18.67 6.28
N GLY A 38 6.61 19.60 5.84
CA GLY A 38 6.29 20.81 6.56
C GLY A 38 5.56 21.81 5.67
N ARG A 39 5.61 23.09 6.04
CA ARG A 39 4.87 24.17 5.37
C ARG A 39 5.71 25.42 5.18
N VAL A 40 5.39 26.18 4.13
CA VAL A 40 5.92 27.53 3.93
C VAL A 40 5.07 28.52 4.73
N THR A 41 5.70 29.47 5.39
CA THR A 41 5.06 30.57 6.12
C THR A 41 4.81 31.77 5.20
N THR A 42 3.96 32.71 5.60
CA THR A 42 3.67 33.93 4.83
C THR A 42 4.92 34.76 4.51
N LYS A 43 5.96 34.67 5.36
CA LYS A 43 7.27 35.33 5.17
C LYS A 43 8.26 34.50 4.34
N GLY A 44 7.80 33.46 3.64
CA GLY A 44 8.64 32.60 2.80
C GLY A 44 9.57 31.64 3.53
N ARG A 45 9.52 31.56 4.87
CA ARG A 45 10.31 30.58 5.64
C ARG A 45 9.66 29.21 5.59
N TYR A 46 10.46 28.15 5.52
CA TYR A 46 9.97 26.78 5.63
C TYR A 46 10.03 26.30 7.08
N VAL A 47 8.92 25.78 7.59
CA VAL A 47 8.81 25.22 8.94
C VAL A 47 8.62 23.71 8.81
N LEU A 48 9.52 22.96 9.43
CA LEU A 48 9.49 21.50 9.47
C LEU A 48 8.47 21.01 10.51
N GLU A 49 7.69 20.00 10.15
CA GLU A 49 6.66 19.41 11.01
C GLU A 49 7.06 17.96 11.36
N PRO A 50 7.53 17.69 12.60
CA PRO A 50 8.10 16.38 12.96
C PRO A 50 7.16 15.19 12.78
N HIS A 51 5.84 15.41 12.86
CA HIS A 51 4.84 14.37 12.65
C HIS A 51 4.72 13.91 11.18
N ARG A 52 5.24 14.69 10.21
CA ARG A 52 5.29 14.30 8.80
C ARG A 52 6.54 13.53 8.43
N PHE A 53 7.53 13.47 9.32
CA PHE A 53 8.77 12.76 9.06
C PHE A 53 8.52 11.25 9.00
N ARG A 54 9.06 10.62 7.96
CA ARG A 54 9.05 9.16 7.84
C ARG A 54 10.04 8.60 8.87
N LYS A 55 9.54 7.82 9.83
CA LYS A 55 10.36 7.13 10.82
C LYS A 55 10.52 5.68 10.37
N TRP A 56 11.75 5.23 10.26
CA TRP A 56 12.06 3.84 9.96
C TRP A 56 12.27 3.11 11.28
N ALA A 57 11.34 2.22 11.64
CA ALA A 57 11.48 1.34 12.80
C ALA A 57 12.39 0.17 12.40
N VAL A 58 13.67 0.29 12.72
CA VAL A 58 14.67 -0.75 12.47
C VAL A 58 14.74 -1.63 13.73
N PRO A 59 14.42 -2.94 13.65
CA PRO A 59 14.58 -3.85 14.77
C PRO A 59 16.06 -4.14 15.03
N ASP A 60 16.39 -4.60 16.23
CA ASP A 60 17.72 -5.16 16.48
C ASP A 60 17.88 -6.49 15.72
N LEU A 61 19.02 -6.67 15.09
CA LEU A 61 19.34 -7.83 14.25
C LEU A 61 20.47 -8.68 14.85
N THR A 62 20.87 -8.41 16.10
CA THR A 62 21.77 -9.29 16.84
C THR A 62 21.18 -10.71 16.90
N GLU A 63 21.98 -11.72 16.52
CA GLU A 63 21.59 -13.15 16.53
C GLU A 63 20.44 -13.56 15.59
N PHE A 64 20.16 -12.79 14.53
CA PHE A 64 19.13 -13.14 13.56
C PHE A 64 19.52 -14.39 12.73
N LYS A 65 18.75 -15.47 12.87
CA LYS A 65 19.05 -16.78 12.26
C LYS A 65 18.79 -16.85 10.76
N LEU A 66 17.96 -15.95 10.22
CA LEU A 66 17.52 -16.00 8.83
C LEU A 66 18.44 -15.16 7.94
N PHE A 67 18.81 -15.72 6.80
CA PHE A 67 19.67 -15.07 5.81
C PHE A 67 18.85 -14.61 4.58
N PRO A 68 19.35 -13.62 3.80
CA PRO A 68 18.71 -13.20 2.56
C PRO A 68 18.64 -14.27 1.46
N PHE A 69 19.44 -15.35 1.60
CA PHE A 69 19.52 -16.44 0.65
C PHE A 69 19.04 -17.74 1.28
N VAL A 70 18.51 -18.62 0.44
CA VAL A 70 17.99 -19.94 0.83
C VAL A 70 18.70 -21.01 0.01
N VAL A 71 18.88 -22.21 0.58
CA VAL A 71 19.45 -23.36 -0.11
C VAL A 71 18.54 -23.80 -1.27
N PRO A 72 19.07 -24.15 -2.45
CA PRO A 72 18.26 -24.58 -3.61
C PRO A 72 17.38 -25.81 -3.37
N GLU A 73 17.76 -26.63 -2.39
CA GLU A 73 17.09 -27.86 -1.97
C GLU A 73 15.84 -27.63 -1.15
N ALA A 74 15.58 -26.40 -0.68
CA ALA A 74 14.38 -26.09 0.08
C ALA A 74 13.11 -26.36 -0.74
N ASP A 75 12.08 -26.89 -0.08
CA ASP A 75 10.80 -27.24 -0.70
C ASP A 75 10.15 -26.03 -1.38
N LYS A 76 9.96 -26.12 -2.69
CA LYS A 76 9.41 -25.03 -3.52
C LYS A 76 7.87 -24.95 -3.45
N ASN A 77 7.21 -26.01 -2.99
CA ASN A 77 5.77 -26.22 -3.10
C ASN A 77 4.99 -26.00 -1.79
N ILE A 78 5.47 -25.12 -0.91
CA ILE A 78 4.76 -24.76 0.34
C ILE A 78 3.71 -23.65 0.12
N ARG A 79 3.66 -23.05 -1.08
CA ARG A 79 2.78 -21.91 -1.38
C ARG A 79 1.30 -22.30 -1.34
N ARG A 80 0.68 -22.17 -0.16
CA ARG A 80 -0.76 -22.00 -0.03
C ARG A 80 -1.08 -20.51 0.10
N ASN A 81 -2.15 -20.05 -0.54
CA ASN A 81 -2.69 -18.74 -0.22
C ASN A 81 -3.32 -18.81 1.17
N HIS A 82 -2.91 -17.93 2.08
CA HIS A 82 -3.54 -17.84 3.39
C HIS A 82 -4.90 -17.16 3.25
N ASP A 83 -5.96 -17.89 3.60
CA ASP A 83 -7.30 -17.34 3.69
C ASP A 83 -7.53 -16.66 5.04
N LEU A 84 -8.54 -15.77 5.12
CA LEU A 84 -8.95 -15.16 6.39
C LEU A 84 -9.19 -16.21 7.49
N ARG A 85 -9.72 -17.39 7.13
CA ARG A 85 -9.95 -18.51 8.06
C ARG A 85 -8.67 -19.06 8.68
N ASP A 86 -7.53 -18.98 7.99
CA ASP A 86 -6.26 -19.50 8.50
C ASP A 86 -5.72 -18.68 9.68
N TYR A 87 -6.08 -17.39 9.76
CA TYR A 87 -5.68 -16.50 10.86
C TYR A 87 -6.50 -16.73 12.14
N PHE A 88 -7.70 -17.29 12.02
CA PHE A 88 -8.59 -17.58 13.15
C PHE A 88 -8.57 -19.07 13.54
N LYS A 89 -7.66 -19.87 12.98
CA LYS A 89 -7.45 -21.24 13.44
C LYS A 89 -6.87 -21.20 14.85
N PRO A 90 -7.43 -21.95 15.82
CA PRO A 90 -7.00 -21.89 17.22
C PRO A 90 -5.51 -22.14 17.44
N GLU A 91 -4.84 -22.83 16.50
CA GLU A 91 -3.39 -23.05 16.45
C GLU A 91 -2.57 -21.77 16.19
N ASN A 92 -3.16 -20.82 15.45
CA ASN A 92 -2.54 -19.55 15.02
C ASN A 92 -3.16 -18.33 15.73
N THR A 93 -4.34 -18.46 16.33
CA THR A 93 -5.05 -17.39 17.06
C THR A 93 -4.42 -17.17 18.43
N VAL A 94 -3.20 -16.65 18.38
CA VAL A 94 -2.47 -15.98 19.45
C VAL A 94 -2.12 -16.84 20.68
N GLY A 95 -0.90 -16.57 21.18
CA GLY A 95 -0.30 -17.30 22.28
C GLY A 95 -1.14 -17.30 23.55
N THR A 96 -0.72 -18.16 24.46
CA THR A 96 -1.17 -18.34 25.85
C THR A 96 -1.32 -17.06 26.70
N ASP A 97 -1.10 -15.88 26.11
CA ASP A 97 -0.96 -14.60 26.78
C ASP A 97 -2.11 -13.62 26.47
N ILE A 98 -3.10 -14.02 25.64
CA ILE A 98 -4.33 -13.23 25.45
C ILE A 98 -5.39 -13.66 26.47
N GLU A 99 -5.91 -12.68 27.20
CA GLU A 99 -7.06 -12.86 28.10
C GLU A 99 -8.25 -13.52 27.35
N PRO A 100 -8.87 -14.57 27.92
CA PRO A 100 -9.91 -15.36 27.24
C PRO A 100 -11.11 -14.53 26.79
N GLU A 101 -11.37 -13.40 27.44
CA GLU A 101 -12.43 -12.45 27.08
C GLU A 101 -12.22 -11.79 25.70
N ILE A 102 -10.96 -11.51 25.33
CA ILE A 102 -10.64 -10.88 24.03
C ILE A 102 -10.89 -11.89 22.91
N LEU A 103 -10.56 -13.15 23.16
CA LEU A 103 -10.76 -14.24 22.21
C LEU A 103 -12.26 -14.50 21.94
N GLN A 104 -13.08 -14.44 22.99
CA GLN A 104 -14.55 -14.53 22.88
C GLN A 104 -15.12 -13.38 22.05
N LYS A 105 -14.71 -12.13 22.33
CA LYS A 105 -15.14 -10.95 21.55
C LYS A 105 -14.76 -11.06 20.07
N CYS A 106 -13.54 -11.50 19.77
CA CYS A 106 -13.09 -11.69 18.40
C CYS A 106 -13.87 -12.79 17.67
N ALA A 107 -14.24 -13.88 18.36
CA ALA A 107 -15.06 -14.94 17.79
C ALA A 107 -16.48 -14.46 17.47
N GLU A 108 -17.11 -13.74 18.40
CA GLU A 108 -18.45 -13.14 18.20
C GLU A 108 -18.46 -12.14 17.02
N GLU A 109 -17.43 -11.29 16.91
CA GLU A 109 -17.29 -10.36 15.78
C GLU A 109 -17.11 -11.07 14.44
N ALA A 110 -16.33 -12.17 14.42
CA ALA A 110 -16.11 -12.97 13.22
C ALA A 110 -17.40 -13.68 12.77
N GLU A 111 -18.17 -14.25 13.71
CA GLU A 111 -19.47 -14.86 13.44
C GLU A 111 -20.45 -13.81 12.88
N ALA A 112 -20.59 -12.66 13.55
CA ALA A 112 -21.43 -11.57 13.07
C ALA A 112 -21.04 -11.08 11.66
N ALA A 113 -19.74 -11.02 11.35
CA ALA A 113 -19.26 -10.68 10.01
C ALA A 113 -19.63 -11.74 8.96
N THR A 114 -19.57 -13.03 9.31
CA THR A 114 -20.01 -14.11 8.40
C THR A 114 -21.52 -14.10 8.17
N GLU A 115 -22.31 -13.81 9.20
CA GLU A 115 -23.77 -13.70 9.09
C GLU A 115 -24.19 -12.50 8.23
N ARG A 116 -23.55 -11.34 8.40
CA ARG A 116 -23.75 -10.17 7.53
C ARG A 116 -23.50 -10.49 6.05
N ARG A 117 -22.48 -11.32 5.76
CA ARG A 117 -22.22 -11.79 4.39
C ARG A 117 -23.29 -12.78 3.90
N ARG A 118 -23.73 -13.70 4.75
CA ARG A 118 -24.79 -14.68 4.41
C ARG A 118 -26.11 -13.98 4.12
N THR A 119 -26.52 -13.02 4.95
CA THR A 119 -27.73 -12.22 4.74
C THR A 119 -27.61 -11.33 3.51
N ALA A 120 -26.47 -10.66 3.30
CA ALA A 120 -26.23 -9.85 2.10
C ALA A 120 -26.26 -10.69 0.79
N LYS A 121 -25.70 -11.91 0.80
CA LYS A 121 -25.83 -12.85 -0.33
C LYS A 121 -27.27 -13.31 -0.51
N LYS A 122 -27.97 -13.72 0.56
CA LYS A 122 -29.39 -14.12 0.52
C LYS A 122 -30.27 -13.01 -0.08
N TRP A 123 -29.97 -11.75 0.23
CA TRP A 123 -30.67 -10.59 -0.33
C TRP A 123 -30.37 -10.38 -1.83
N LYS A 124 -29.10 -10.49 -2.26
CA LYS A 124 -28.73 -10.40 -3.68
C LYS A 124 -29.37 -11.50 -4.54
N TYR A 125 -29.36 -12.75 -4.10
CA TYR A 125 -29.92 -13.87 -4.86
C TYR A 125 -31.44 -13.97 -4.75
N GLY A 126 -32.03 -13.60 -3.61
CA GLY A 126 -33.49 -13.59 -3.43
C GLY A 126 -34.21 -12.53 -4.26
N ARG A 127 -33.61 -11.34 -4.44
CA ARG A 127 -34.18 -10.27 -5.27
C ARG A 127 -34.10 -10.57 -6.77
N ALA A 128 -33.02 -11.24 -7.21
CA ALA A 128 -32.85 -11.65 -8.60
C ALA A 128 -33.90 -12.72 -9.03
N VAL A 129 -34.24 -13.65 -8.15
CA VAL A 129 -35.26 -14.67 -8.40
C VAL A 129 -36.68 -14.09 -8.40
N MET A 130 -36.96 -13.09 -7.55
CA MET A 130 -38.27 -12.41 -7.52
C MET A 130 -38.47 -11.39 -8.65
N ALA A 131 -37.40 -10.89 -9.28
CA ALA A 131 -37.46 -9.98 -10.43
C ALA A 131 -37.53 -10.71 -11.79
N MET A 132 -37.37 -12.03 -11.80
CA MET A 132 -37.46 -12.90 -12.99
C MET A 132 -38.85 -13.57 -13.15
N ARG A 133 -39.84 -13.18 -12.33
CA ARG A 133 -41.18 -13.76 -12.28
C ARG A 133 -42.23 -12.68 -12.44
#